data_AF-A0A7V9ZYE9-F1
#
_entry.id   AF-A0A7V9ZYE9-F1
#
_cell.length_a   1.000
_cell.length_b   1.000
_cell.length_c   1.000
_cell.angle_alpha   90.00
_cell.angle_beta   90.00
_cell.angle_gamma   90.00
#
_symmetry.space_group_name_H-M   'P 1'
#
loop_
_entity.id
_entity.type
_entity.pdbx_description
1 polymer ?
#
loop_
_entity_poly.entity_id
_entity_poly.type
_entity_poly.pdbx_seq_one_letter_code
_entity_poly.pdbx_strand_id
1 'polypeptide(L)' 'MAGIAGQLKIVVLFGGTSAERDVSVASGSQVVRALREAGHDVLAVDTAPRLLKAADEKRIRQSGAVRGLTGSARES' A
#
# COMPACT_ATOMS: atom_id res chain seq x y z
N MET A 1 24.52 0.36 -18.86
CA MET A 1 23.49 0.04 -17.85
C MET A 1 22.19 0.68 -18.28
N ALA A 2 21.37 -0.02 -19.08
CA ALA A 2 20.05 0.48 -19.45
C ALA A 2 19.13 0.29 -18.23
N GLY A 3 19.05 1.31 -17.37
CA GLY A 3 18.06 1.35 -16.31
C GLY A 3 16.66 1.27 -16.92
N ILE A 4 15.71 0.71 -16.18
CA ILE A 4 14.27 0.72 -16.46
C ILE A 4 13.79 2.16 -16.71
N ALA A 5 13.91 2.63 -17.95
CA ALA A 5 13.61 4.00 -18.35
C ALA A 5 12.10 4.14 -18.53
N GLY A 6 11.40 4.50 -17.45
CA GLY A 6 9.98 4.82 -17.49
C GLY A 6 9.31 4.86 -16.12
N GLN A 7 8.20 5.59 -16.03
CA GLN A 7 7.31 5.55 -14.87
C GLN A 7 6.70 4.15 -14.73
N LEU A 8 7.02 3.44 -13.65
CA LEU A 8 6.47 2.12 -13.33
C LEU A 8 5.24 2.23 -12.42
N LYS A 9 4.40 1.20 -12.45
CA LYS A 9 3.32 0.98 -11.48
C LYS A 9 3.81 0.01 -10.42
N ILE A 10 3.90 0.47 -9.17
CA ILE A 10 4.52 -0.27 -8.07
C ILE A 10 3.54 -0.37 -6.91
N VAL A 11 3.42 -1.56 -6.32
CA VAL A 11 2.72 -1.77 -5.05
C VAL A 11 3.76 -2.01 -3.96
N VAL A 12 3.73 -1.20 -2.90
CA VAL A 12 4.57 -1.40 -1.70
C VAL A 12 3.71 -2.00 -0.61
N LEU A 13 4.00 -3.26 -0.25
CA LEU A 13 3.39 -3.95 0.87
C LEU A 13 4.19 -3.67 2.15
N PHE A 14 3.53 -3.21 3.21
CA PHE A 14 4.15 -2.93 4.49
C PHE A 14 3.16 -3.16 5.64
N GLY A 15 3.59 -2.92 6.89
CA GLY A 15 2.76 -3.07 8.07
C GLY A 15 2.62 -4.53 8.51
N GLY A 16 1.40 -5.06 8.49
CA GLY A 16 1.08 -6.38 9.02
C GLY A 16 0.73 -6.38 10.52
N THR A 17 0.52 -7.56 11.10
CA THR A 17 0.03 -7.76 12.48
C THR A 17 1.12 -8.14 13.49
N SER A 18 2.39 -8.12 13.07
CA SER A 18 3.53 -8.48 13.93
C SER A 18 3.86 -7.37 14.93
N ALA A 19 4.65 -7.69 15.97
CA ALA A 19 5.27 -6.72 16.86
C ALA A 19 6.22 -5.75 16.11
N GLU A 20 6.70 -6.15 14.93
CA GLU A 20 7.55 -5.31 14.07
C GLU A 20 6.76 -4.32 13.20
N ARG A 21 5.44 -4.22 13.38
CA ARG A 21 4.55 -3.37 12.58
C ARG A 21 5.05 -1.95 12.44
N ASP A 22 5.44 -1.31 13.54
CA ASP A 22 5.87 0.09 13.53
C ASP A 22 7.15 0.28 12.70
N VAL A 23 8.05 -0.71 12.75
CA VAL A 23 9.27 -0.76 11.93
C VAL A 23 8.92 -0.94 10.46
N SER A 24 7.97 -1.82 10.14
CA SER A 24 7.49 -2.03 8.77
C SER A 24 6.79 -0.79 8.20
N VAL A 25 6.02 -0.06 9.01
CA VAL A 25 5.39 1.22 8.63
C VAL A 25 6.44 2.30 8.39
N ALA A 26 7.40 2.46 9.30
CA ALA A 26 8.46 3.44 9.16
C ALA A 26 9.30 3.20 7.90
N SER A 27 9.78 1.98 7.69
CA SER A 27 10.56 1.61 6.50
C SER A 27 9.74 1.68 5.20
N GLY A 28 8.51 1.14 5.21
CA GLY A 28 7.62 1.15 4.06
C GLY A 28 7.26 2.57 3.59
N SER A 29 7.02 3.50 4.53
CA SER A 29 6.74 4.90 4.20
C SER A 29 7.92 5.60 3.50
N GLN A 30 9.16 5.33 3.93
CA GLN A 30 10.36 5.87 3.29
C GLN A 30 10.54 5.33 1.87
N VAL A 31 10.29 4.03 1.65
CA VAL A 31 10.34 3.41 0.32
C VAL A 31 9.29 4.00 -0.61
N VAL A 32 8.04 4.14 -0.15
CA VAL A 32 6.95 4.76 -0.94
C VAL A 32 7.33 6.17 -1.36
N ARG A 33 7.88 6.96 -0.44
CA ARG A 33 8.32 8.32 -0.73
C ARG A 33 9.42 8.35 -1.79
N ALA A 34 10.48 7.55 -1.62
CA ALA A 34 11.59 7.51 -2.56
C ALA A 34 11.15 7.09 -3.98
N LEU A 35 10.27 6.10 -4.10
CA LEU A 35 9.75 5.65 -5.40
C LEU A 35 8.88 6.71 -6.09
N ARG A 36 8.11 7.50 -5.32
CA ARG A 36 7.32 8.62 -5.85
C ARG A 36 8.22 9.78 -6.28
N GLU A 37 9.24 10.11 -5.48
CA GLU A 37 10.26 11.11 -5.83
C GLU A 37 11.03 10.72 -7.11
N ALA A 38 11.21 9.41 -7.35
CA ALA A 38 11.77 8.87 -8.60
C ALA A 38 10.80 8.90 -9.80
N GLY A 39 9.56 9.37 -9.62
CA GLY A 39 8.58 9.55 -10.69
C GLY A 39 7.72 8.31 -10.99
N HIS A 40 7.67 7.31 -10.11
CA HIS A 40 6.83 6.12 -10.29
C HIS A 40 5.40 6.31 -9.74
N ASP A 41 4.44 5.56 -10.30
CA ASP A 41 3.07 5.43 -9.79
C ASP A 41 3.03 4.37 -8.69
N VAL A 42 2.92 4.81 -7.43
CA VAL A 42 3.11 3.95 -6.25
C VAL A 42 1.85 3.85 -5.39
N LEU A 43 1.34 2.63 -5.27
CA LEU A 43 0.28 2.26 -4.33
C LEU A 43 0.89 1.67 -3.06
N ALA A 44 0.62 2.31 -1.93
CA ALA A 44 0.96 1.83 -0.60
C ALA A 44 -0.13 0.87 -0.11
N VAL A 45 0.20 -0.31 0.43
CA VAL A 45 -0.78 -1.24 1.02
C VAL A 45 -0.27 -1.77 2.35
N ASP A 46 -1.01 -1.48 3.42
CA ASP A 46 -0.83 -2.13 4.72
C ASP A 46 -1.49 -3.51 4.69
N THR A 47 -0.74 -4.56 4.99
CA THR A 47 -1.21 -5.95 4.99
C THR A 47 -1.93 -6.33 6.27
N ALA A 48 -1.93 -5.47 7.30
CA ALA A 48 -2.75 -5.71 8.47
C ALA A 48 -4.23 -5.72 8.08
N PRO A 49 -5.03 -6.66 8.64
CA PRO A 49 -6.46 -6.58 8.52
C PRO A 49 -6.92 -5.26 9.13
N ARG A 50 -7.46 -4.37 8.30
CA ARG A 50 -8.37 -3.36 8.80
C ARG A 50 -9.71 -4.04 9.03
N LEU A 51 -10.43 -3.59 10.06
CA LEU A 51 -11.81 -4.01 10.26
C LEU A 51 -12.57 -3.78 8.95
N LEU A 52 -13.03 -4.86 8.32
CA LEU A 52 -13.77 -4.77 7.07
C LEU A 52 -15.13 -4.13 7.38
N LYS A 53 -15.51 -3.12 6.60
CA LYS A 53 -16.89 -2.66 6.61
C LYS A 53 -17.75 -3.76 6.01
N ALA A 54 -18.94 -3.99 6.56
CA ALA A 54 -19.83 -5.08 6.13
C ALA A 54 -20.14 -5.09 4.62
N ALA A 55 -20.19 -3.90 3.99
CA ALA A 55 -20.37 -3.76 2.54
C ALA A 55 -19.18 -4.30 1.73
N ASP A 56 -17.94 -4.08 2.20
CA ASP A 56 -16.73 -4.56 1.54
C ASP A 56 -16.54 -6.07 1.77
N GLU A 57 -16.91 -6.58 2.94
CA GLU A 57 -16.91 -8.00 3.25
C GLU A 57 -17.83 -8.80 2.31
N LYS A 58 -19.06 -8.31 2.09
CA LYS A 58 -20.01 -8.94 1.17
C LYS A 58 -19.45 -9.00 -0.25
N ARG A 59 -18.74 -7.96 -0.68
CA ARG A 59 -18.14 -7.88 -2.02
C ARG A 59 -16.94 -8.83 -2.15
N ILE A 60 -16.05 -8.87 -1.16
CA ILE A 60 -14.89 -9.80 -1.17
C ILE A 60 -15.37 -11.25 -1.18
N ARG A 61 -16.41 -11.59 -0.42
CA ARG A 61 -17.01 -12.93 -0.43
C ARG A 61 -17.55 -13.32 -1.81
N GLN A 62 -18.04 -12.35 -2.57
CA GLN A 62 -18.65 -12.56 -3.88
C GLN A 62 -17.66 -12.48 -5.05
N SER A 63 -16.56 -11.73 -4.92
CA SER A 63 -15.64 -11.45 -6.03
C SER A 63 -14.16 -11.75 -5.77
N GLY A 64 -13.77 -12.11 -4.54
CA GLY A 64 -12.39 -12.44 -4.16
C GLY A 64 -11.39 -11.27 -4.22
N ALA A 65 -11.81 -10.06 -4.61
CA ALA A 65 -10.91 -8.95 -4.88
C ALA A 65 -10.86 -7.93 -3.73
N VAL A 66 -9.69 -7.80 -3.10
CA VAL A 66 -9.37 -6.70 -2.19
C VAL A 66 -8.63 -5.62 -2.98
N ARG A 67 -9.26 -4.47 -3.23
CA ARG A 67 -8.58 -3.29 -3.79
C ARG A 67 -8.06 -2.43 -2.64
N GLY A 68 -6.79 -2.05 -2.69
CA GLY A 68 -6.06 -1.38 -1.61
C GLY A 68 -6.87 -0.27 -0.91
N LEU A 69 -7.12 -0.46 0.38
CA LEU A 69 -7.82 0.49 1.23
C LEU A 69 -6.86 1.59 1.72
N THR A 70 -6.25 2.37 0.83
CA THR A 70 -5.61 3.63 1.25
C THR A 70 -6.53 4.79 0.91
N GLY A 71 -7.46 5.07 1.83
CA GLY A 71 -8.13 6.36 1.87
C GLY A 71 -7.15 7.41 2.36
N SER A 72 -6.79 8.34 1.46
CA SER A 72 -6.61 9.78 1.72
C SER A 72 -6.28 10.19 3.16
N ALA A 73 -4.99 10.23 3.51
CA ALA A 73 -4.50 11.27 4.41
C ALA A 73 -4.02 12.42 3.52
N ARG A 74 -4.95 13.32 3.17
CA ARG A 74 -4.61 14.71 2.90
C ARG A 74 -4.33 15.30 4.28
N GLU A 75 -3.06 15.41 4.65
CA GLU A 75 -2.67 16.29 5.75
C GLU A 75 -2.51 17.69 5.16
N SER A 76 -3.27 18.62 5.74
CA SER A 76 -3.30 20.05 5.44
C SER A 76 -2.19 20.77 6.17
#